data_AF-A0A836F0M7-F1
#
_entry.id   AF-A0A836F0M7-F1
#
_cell.length_a   1.000
_cell.length_b   1.000
_cell.length_c   1.000
_cell.angle_alpha   90.00
_cell.angle_beta   90.00
_cell.angle_gamma   90.00
#
_symmetry.space_group_name_H-M   'P 1'
#
loop_
_entity.id
_entity.type
_entity.pdbx_description
1 polymer ?
#
loop_
_entity_poly.entity_id
_entity_poly.type
_entity_poly.pdbx_seq_one_letter_code
_entity_poly.pdbx_strand_id
1 'polypeptide(L)'
;MKSQKDFRQLMLYCFQQGFTASQTMIELYSVFGKACVTLHTIWRWYRKFRTGDFNVEDLPRSGRPQKFDVTLLKDIMHKNPQMTVKELAAILHKSASTVQIYLKKLVLQVVHVELNTWESSIAVRVIYRVSPSLSNSLFLHFSFLFILKSILNSMK
;
A
#
# COMPACT_ATOMS: atom_id res chain seq x y z
N MET A 1 -21.59 13.97 -5.30
CA MET A 1 -20.18 14.41 -5.20
C MET A 1 -19.71 14.31 -3.76
N LYS A 2 -18.66 13.53 -3.51
CA LYS A 2 -18.09 13.30 -2.17
C LYS A 2 -16.55 13.23 -2.20
N SER A 3 -15.92 13.36 -3.37
CA SER A 3 -14.47 13.28 -3.51
C SER A 3 -13.85 14.68 -3.55
N GLN A 4 -12.71 14.85 -2.88
CA GLN A 4 -11.91 16.09 -2.91
C GLN A 4 -11.54 16.50 -4.34
N LYS A 5 -11.44 15.54 -5.27
CA LYS A 5 -11.16 15.77 -6.68
C LYS A 5 -12.27 16.54 -7.38
N ASP A 6 -13.53 16.21 -7.09
CA ASP A 6 -14.71 16.82 -7.73
C ASP A 6 -14.75 18.33 -7.43
N PHE A 7 -14.47 18.72 -6.18
CA PHE A 7 -14.41 20.13 -5.80
C PHE A 7 -13.29 20.89 -6.54
N ARG A 8 -12.15 20.25 -6.81
CA ARG A 8 -11.05 20.89 -7.54
C ARG A 8 -11.41 21.16 -9.00
N GLN A 9 -12.12 20.22 -9.63
CA GLN A 9 -12.62 20.40 -10.98
C GLN A 9 -13.63 21.55 -11.04
N LEU A 10 -14.56 21.64 -10.09
CA LEU A 10 -15.49 22.77 -10.01
C LEU A 10 -14.77 24.10 -9.76
N MET A 11 -13.79 24.13 -8.85
CA MET A 11 -12.99 25.34 -8.61
C MET A 11 -12.24 25.79 -9.88
N LEU A 12 -11.72 24.84 -10.66
CA LEU A 12 -11.06 25.11 -11.94
C LEU A 12 -12.05 25.68 -12.96
N TYR A 13 -13.25 25.11 -13.06
CA TYR A 13 -14.32 25.61 -13.92
C TYR A 13 -14.69 27.06 -13.55
N CYS A 14 -14.96 27.34 -12.27
CA CYS A 14 -15.26 28.70 -11.81
C CYS A 14 -14.12 29.69 -12.06
N PHE A 15 -12.86 29.23 -11.94
CA PHE A 15 -11.69 30.05 -12.24
C PHE A 15 -11.62 30.42 -13.73
N GLN A 16 -11.90 29.48 -14.62
CA GLN A 16 -11.93 29.71 -16.07
C GLN A 16 -13.07 30.65 -16.49
N GLN A 17 -14.20 30.63 -15.76
CA GLN A 17 -15.30 31.60 -15.95
C GLN A 17 -14.96 33.01 -15.42
N GLY A 18 -13.80 33.20 -14.80
CA GLY A 18 -13.37 34.50 -14.27
C GLY A 18 -13.96 34.85 -12.91
N PHE A 19 -14.56 33.90 -12.20
CA PHE A 19 -15.05 34.16 -10.85
C PHE A 19 -13.90 34.39 -9.87
N THR A 20 -14.17 35.20 -8.85
CA THR A 20 -13.28 35.35 -7.71
C THR A 20 -13.41 34.17 -6.75
N ALA A 21 -12.43 33.97 -5.88
CA ALA A 21 -12.45 32.91 -4.88
C ALA A 21 -13.67 33.03 -3.94
N SER A 22 -14.07 34.26 -3.60
CA SER A 22 -15.24 34.53 -2.75
C SER A 22 -16.56 34.20 -3.46
N GLN A 23 -16.70 34.58 -4.73
CA GLN A 23 -17.87 34.21 -5.54
C GLN A 23 -17.98 32.69 -5.71
N THR A 24 -16.86 32.04 -5.98
CA THR A 24 -16.79 30.58 -6.07
C THR A 24 -17.18 29.90 -4.76
N MET A 25 -16.78 30.46 -3.62
CA MET A 25 -17.20 29.95 -2.32
C MET A 25 -18.72 30.06 -2.14
N ILE A 26 -19.33 31.18 -2.51
CA ILE A 26 -20.78 31.39 -2.41
C ILE A 26 -21.52 30.39 -3.30
N GLU A 27 -21.07 30.19 -4.53
CA GLU A 27 -21.66 29.27 -5.50
C GLU A 27 -21.52 27.80 -5.06
N LEU A 28 -20.34 27.41 -4.57
CA LEU A 28 -20.15 26.06 -4.05
C LEU A 28 -20.95 25.86 -2.75
N TYR A 29 -21.06 26.88 -1.90
CA TYR A 29 -21.81 26.77 -0.66
C TYR A 29 -23.33 26.72 -0.91
N SER A 30 -23.85 27.40 -1.94
CA SER A 30 -25.27 27.33 -2.29
C SER A 30 -25.68 25.92 -2.72
N VAL A 31 -24.79 25.19 -3.43
CA VAL A 31 -25.04 23.83 -3.91
C VAL A 31 -24.74 22.77 -2.85
N PHE A 32 -23.62 22.89 -2.12
CA PHE A 32 -23.09 21.84 -1.24
C PHE A 32 -23.26 22.12 0.26
N GLY A 33 -23.63 23.34 0.65
CA GLY A 33 -23.79 23.75 2.04
C GLY A 33 -22.57 23.44 2.91
N LYS A 34 -22.80 22.82 4.07
CA LYS A 34 -21.73 22.48 5.04
C LYS A 34 -20.72 21.45 4.53
N ALA A 35 -21.02 20.72 3.45
CA ALA A 35 -20.09 19.77 2.84
C ALA A 35 -19.10 20.45 1.87
N CYS A 36 -19.19 21.78 1.70
CA CYS A 36 -18.32 22.56 0.84
C CYS A 36 -16.87 22.66 1.38
N VAL A 37 -15.93 22.85 0.46
CA VAL A 37 -14.55 23.22 0.77
C VAL A 37 -14.47 24.60 1.43
N THR A 38 -13.43 24.82 2.23
CA THR A 38 -13.21 26.12 2.89
C THR A 38 -12.67 27.16 1.92
N LEU A 39 -12.93 28.44 2.21
CA LEU A 39 -12.40 29.56 1.41
C LEU A 39 -10.87 29.52 1.27
N HIS A 40 -10.15 29.12 2.34
CA HIS A 40 -8.69 28.96 2.29
C HIS A 40 -8.25 27.90 1.27
N THR A 41 -9.00 26.81 1.15
CA THR A 41 -8.74 25.77 0.15
C THR A 41 -8.90 26.31 -1.26
N ILE A 42 -9.99 27.06 -1.51
CA ILE A 42 -10.24 27.71 -2.81
C ILE A 42 -9.09 28.66 -3.17
N TRP A 43 -8.66 29.49 -2.23
CA TRP A 43 -7.53 30.40 -2.44
C TRP A 43 -6.23 29.68 -2.80
N ARG A 44 -5.93 28.56 -2.13
CA ARG A 44 -4.75 27.75 -2.45
C ARG A 44 -4.78 27.24 -3.88
N TRP A 45 -5.93 26.72 -4.32
CA TRP A 45 -6.12 26.25 -5.70
C TRP A 45 -6.07 27.39 -6.72
N TYR A 46 -6.68 28.53 -6.41
CA TYR A 46 -6.63 29.71 -7.28
C TYR A 46 -5.21 30.24 -7.45
N ARG A 47 -4.40 30.23 -6.39
CA ARG A 47 -2.98 30.57 -6.49
C ARG A 47 -2.26 29.64 -7.48
N LYS A 48 -2.54 28.34 -7.43
CA LYS A 48 -1.97 27.34 -8.35
C LYS A 48 -2.44 27.55 -9.80
N PHE A 49 -3.73 27.85 -10.00
CA PHE A 49 -4.26 28.11 -11.35
C PHE A 49 -3.69 29.40 -11.95
N ARG A 50 -3.43 30.42 -11.14
CA ARG A 50 -2.76 31.65 -11.59
C ARG A 50 -1.32 31.43 -12.05
N THR A 51 -0.65 30.39 -11.56
CA THR A 51 0.69 30.00 -12.06
C THR A 51 0.63 29.15 -13.33
N GLY A 52 -0.55 28.93 -13.90
CA GLY A 52 -0.76 28.14 -15.12
C GLY A 52 -0.80 26.62 -14.89
N ASP A 53 -0.78 26.15 -13.65
CA ASP A 53 -0.88 24.72 -13.33
C ASP A 53 -2.35 24.35 -13.07
N PHE A 54 -2.99 23.76 -14.08
CA PHE A 54 -4.38 23.30 -14.04
C PHE A 54 -4.53 21.83 -13.64
N ASN A 55 -3.46 21.16 -13.20
CA ASN A 55 -3.55 19.77 -12.81
C ASN A 55 -4.33 19.63 -11.49
N VAL A 56 -5.50 18.99 -11.55
CA VAL A 56 -6.38 18.75 -10.40
C VAL A 56 -6.11 17.43 -9.68
N GLU A 57 -5.29 16.55 -10.26
CA GLU A 57 -4.90 15.28 -9.64
C GLU A 57 -3.98 15.51 -8.44
N ASP A 58 -4.06 14.60 -7.46
CA ASP A 58 -3.04 14.50 -6.43
C ASP A 58 -1.74 14.05 -7.10
N LEU A 59 -0.69 14.88 -7.00
CA LEU A 59 0.66 14.38 -7.24
C LEU A 59 0.92 13.21 -6.31
N PRO A 60 1.70 12.20 -6.74
CA PRO A 60 2.09 11.11 -5.88
C PRO A 60 2.67 11.72 -4.60
N ARG A 61 2.03 11.43 -3.47
CA ARG A 61 2.46 11.97 -2.19
C ARG A 61 3.89 11.52 -1.98
N SER A 62 4.80 12.46 -1.73
CA SER A 62 6.12 12.17 -1.20
C SER A 62 5.96 11.69 0.25
N GLY A 63 5.41 10.49 0.43
CA GLY A 63 5.61 9.71 1.65
C GLY A 63 7.06 9.23 1.70
N ARG A 64 7.42 8.47 2.73
CA ARG A 64 8.76 7.86 2.82
C ARG A 64 8.77 6.43 2.27
N PRO A 65 9.15 6.20 1.00
CA PRO A 65 9.81 4.97 0.61
C PRO A 65 11.30 5.26 0.45
N GLN A 66 12.12 4.78 1.38
CA GLN A 66 13.56 4.73 1.11
C GLN A 66 13.74 3.70 -0.02
N LYS A 67 14.36 4.09 -1.14
CA LYS A 67 14.83 3.11 -2.14
C LYS A 67 15.83 2.22 -1.40
N PHE A 68 15.36 1.06 -0.99
CA PHE A 68 16.18 0.01 -0.41
C PHE A 68 16.20 -1.09 -1.45
N ASP A 69 17.41 -1.53 -1.76
CA ASP A 69 17.61 -2.51 -2.80
C ASP A 69 17.25 -3.90 -2.27
N VAL A 70 16.00 -4.29 -2.51
CA VAL A 70 15.44 -5.53 -1.99
C VAL A 70 16.11 -6.75 -2.64
N THR A 71 16.59 -6.63 -3.89
CA THR A 71 17.32 -7.71 -4.59
C THR A 71 18.65 -7.97 -3.91
N LEU A 72 19.43 -6.92 -3.62
CA LEU A 72 20.70 -7.04 -2.92
C LEU A 72 20.53 -7.67 -1.53
N LEU A 73 19.49 -7.30 -0.79
CA LEU A 73 19.19 -7.93 0.51
C LEU A 73 18.89 -9.42 0.35
N LYS A 74 18.07 -9.81 -0.64
CA LYS A 74 17.77 -11.22 -0.90
C LYS A 74 19.02 -12.00 -1.26
N ASP A 75 19.88 -11.46 -2.10
CA ASP A 75 21.12 -12.12 -2.52
C ASP A 75 22.06 -12.38 -1.35
N ILE A 76 22.19 -11.41 -0.42
CA ILE A 76 23.03 -11.59 0.78
C ILE A 76 22.42 -12.65 1.71
N MET A 77 21.10 -12.63 1.90
CA MET A 77 20.41 -13.65 2.72
C MET A 77 20.51 -15.05 2.11
N HIS A 78 20.44 -15.17 0.78
CA HIS A 78 20.62 -16.45 0.09
C HIS A 78 22.04 -16.98 0.21
N LYS A 79 23.05 -16.10 0.18
CA LYS A 79 24.46 -16.49 0.34
C LYS A 79 24.78 -16.91 1.77
N ASN A 80 24.29 -16.18 2.77
CA ASN A 80 24.57 -16.42 4.18
C ASN A 80 23.30 -16.24 5.04
N PRO A 81 22.52 -17.30 5.30
CA PRO A 81 21.26 -17.21 6.04
C PRO A 81 21.44 -16.90 7.54
N GLN A 82 22.63 -17.14 8.11
CA GLN A 82 22.94 -16.92 9.53
C GLN A 82 23.42 -15.49 9.83
N MET A 83 23.40 -14.58 8.85
CA MET A 83 23.94 -13.24 8.98
C MET A 83 23.08 -12.35 9.89
N THR A 84 23.72 -11.63 10.80
CA THR A 84 23.00 -10.77 11.75
C THR A 84 22.55 -9.46 11.10
N VAL A 85 21.50 -8.86 11.65
CA VAL A 85 20.98 -7.55 11.21
C VAL A 85 22.05 -6.46 11.25
N LYS A 86 22.98 -6.51 12.21
CA LYS A 86 24.06 -5.53 12.35
C LYS A 86 25.08 -5.65 11.21
N GLU A 87 25.42 -6.87 10.82
CA GLU A 87 26.34 -7.12 9.70
C GLU A 87 25.69 -6.76 8.36
N LEU A 88 24.41 -7.09 8.19
CA LEU A 88 23.63 -6.66 7.02
C LEU A 88 23.55 -5.14 6.90
N ALA A 89 23.37 -4.44 8.03
CA ALA A 89 23.36 -2.99 8.09
C ALA A 89 24.72 -2.40 7.66
N ALA A 90 25.83 -3.02 8.06
CA ALA A 90 27.17 -2.62 7.67
C ALA A 90 27.40 -2.78 6.15
N ILE A 91 27.02 -3.92 5.56
CA ILE A 91 27.17 -4.19 4.12
C ILE A 91 26.29 -3.25 3.28
N LEU A 92 25.05 -3.04 3.71
CA LEU A 92 24.09 -2.23 2.95
C LEU A 92 24.27 -0.73 3.18
N HIS A 93 25.20 -0.33 4.05
CA HIS A 93 25.39 1.05 4.52
C HIS A 93 24.07 1.70 4.95
N LYS A 94 23.25 0.96 5.72
CA LYS A 94 21.96 1.42 6.27
C LYS A 94 21.95 1.27 7.79
N SER A 95 21.00 1.93 8.45
CA SER A 95 20.78 1.66 9.88
C SER A 95 20.17 0.27 10.08
N ALA A 96 20.50 -0.36 11.21
CA ALA A 96 19.90 -1.64 11.61
C ALA A 96 18.37 -1.59 11.66
N SER A 97 17.81 -0.45 12.10
CA SER A 97 16.35 -0.23 12.12
C SER A 97 15.73 -0.28 10.73
N THR A 98 16.39 0.31 9.73
CA THR A 98 15.94 0.27 8.33
C THR A 98 15.98 -1.17 7.81
N VAL A 99 17.08 -1.90 8.03
CA VAL A 99 17.21 -3.31 7.61
C VAL A 99 16.13 -4.19 8.24
N GLN A 100 15.82 -4.03 9.53
CA GLN A 100 14.75 -4.76 10.19
C GLN A 100 13.37 -4.51 9.58
N ILE A 101 13.06 -3.27 9.20
CA ILE A 101 11.80 -2.94 8.54
C ILE A 101 11.69 -3.66 7.20
N TYR A 102 12.77 -3.70 6.42
CA TYR A 102 12.77 -4.39 5.12
C TYR A 102 12.72 -5.91 5.26
N LEU A 103 13.44 -6.50 6.22
CA LEU A 103 13.36 -7.92 6.52
C LEU A 103 11.92 -8.33 6.89
N LYS A 104 11.25 -7.57 7.75
CA LYS A 104 9.83 -7.82 8.09
C LYS A 104 8.93 -7.76 6.85
N LYS A 105 9.14 -6.78 5.97
CA LYS A 105 8.37 -6.67 4.72
C LYS A 105 8.61 -7.87 3.79
N LEU A 106 9.85 -8.35 3.69
CA LEU A 106 10.19 -9.52 2.89
C LEU A 106 9.50 -10.79 3.40
N VAL A 107 9.56 -11.04 4.71
CA VAL A 107 8.88 -12.19 5.33
C VAL A 107 7.38 -12.12 5.08
N LEU A 108 6.76 -10.96 5.26
CA LEU A 108 5.32 -10.79 4.99
C LEU A 108 4.97 -11.02 3.52
N GLN A 109 5.81 -10.59 2.58
CA GLN A 109 5.63 -10.83 1.15
C GLN A 109 5.74 -12.31 0.79
N VAL A 110 6.75 -13.01 1.33
CA VAL A 110 6.92 -14.46 1.10
C VAL A 110 5.72 -15.23 1.66
N VAL A 111 5.29 -14.93 2.88
CA VAL A 111 4.12 -15.56 3.51
C VAL A 111 2.84 -15.32 2.70
N HIS A 112 2.62 -14.10 2.19
CA HIS A 112 1.46 -13.81 1.32
C HIS A 112 1.51 -14.59 0.00
N VAL A 113 2.68 -14.67 -0.63
CA VAL A 113 2.84 -15.41 -1.88
C VAL A 113 2.62 -16.90 -1.64
N GLU A 114 3.23 -17.45 -0.58
CA GLU A 114 3.03 -18.84 -0.21
C GLU A 114 1.55 -19.13 0.03
N LEU A 115 0.87 -18.41 0.92
CA LEU A 115 -0.56 -18.60 1.18
C LEU A 115 -1.40 -18.58 -0.10
N ASN A 116 -1.18 -17.60 -0.99
CA ASN A 116 -1.92 -17.50 -2.25
C ASN A 116 -1.60 -18.64 -3.24
N THR A 117 -0.35 -19.13 -3.26
CA THR A 117 0.06 -20.27 -4.10
C THR A 117 -0.44 -21.62 -3.57
N TRP A 118 -0.53 -21.79 -2.25
CA TRP A 118 -1.10 -22.99 -1.62
C TRP A 118 -2.62 -23.04 -1.78
N GLU A 119 -3.32 -21.91 -1.67
CA GLU A 119 -4.74 -21.79 -2.00
C GLU A 119 -5.01 -22.10 -3.48
N SER A 120 -4.05 -21.81 -4.35
CA SER A 120 -4.13 -22.07 -5.80
C SER A 120 -3.55 -23.43 -6.22
N SER A 121 -2.96 -24.20 -5.30
CA SER A 121 -2.24 -25.42 -5.62
C SER A 121 -3.18 -26.54 -6.05
N ILE A 122 -2.71 -27.39 -6.97
CA ILE A 122 -3.46 -28.52 -7.55
C ILE A 122 -4.05 -29.42 -6.46
N ALA A 123 -3.40 -29.50 -5.28
CA ALA A 123 -3.88 -30.23 -4.11
C ALA A 123 -5.30 -29.80 -3.67
N VAL A 124 -5.62 -28.50 -3.64
CA VAL A 124 -6.97 -28.02 -3.27
C VAL A 124 -7.98 -28.42 -4.34
N ARG A 125 -7.64 -28.28 -5.63
CA ARG A 125 -8.51 -28.70 -6.75
C ARG A 125 -8.75 -30.21 -6.77
N VAL A 126 -7.77 -31.03 -6.38
CA VAL A 126 -7.88 -32.51 -6.31
C VAL A 126 -8.70 -32.93 -5.09
N ILE A 127 -8.50 -32.30 -3.93
CA ILE A 127 -9.25 -32.61 -2.70
C ILE A 127 -10.75 -32.34 -2.88
N TYR A 128 -11.14 -31.21 -3.50
CA TYR A 128 -12.55 -30.93 -3.83
C TYR A 128 -13.14 -31.88 -4.89
N ARG A 129 -12.31 -32.51 -5.73
CA ARG A 129 -12.75 -33.45 -6.77
C ARG A 129 -13.00 -34.87 -6.26
N VAL A 130 -12.29 -35.29 -5.21
CA VAL A 130 -12.28 -36.68 -4.73
C VAL A 130 -13.29 -36.93 -3.60
N SER A 131 -13.66 -35.92 -2.80
CA SER A 131 -14.72 -36.10 -1.79
C SER A 131 -15.33 -34.77 -1.30
N PRO A 132 -16.54 -34.40 -1.74
CA PRO A 132 -17.18 -33.14 -1.35
C PRO A 132 -17.60 -33.05 0.14
N SER A 133 -17.58 -34.15 0.89
CA SER A 133 -18.14 -34.24 2.25
C SER A 133 -17.12 -34.13 3.39
N LEU A 134 -15.83 -33.99 3.10
CA LEU A 134 -14.76 -33.83 4.10
C LEU A 134 -14.36 -32.35 4.28
N SER A 135 -15.32 -31.44 4.26
CA SER A 135 -15.03 -30.01 4.43
C SER A 135 -14.98 -29.63 5.91
N ASN A 136 -13.83 -29.11 6.33
CA ASN A 136 -13.57 -28.24 7.50
C ASN A 136 -12.70 -28.85 8.61
N SER A 137 -12.96 -30.08 9.08
CA SER A 137 -12.24 -30.60 10.25
C SER A 137 -10.80 -31.04 9.95
N LEU A 138 -10.60 -31.87 8.92
CA LEU A 138 -9.26 -32.31 8.53
C LEU A 138 -8.45 -31.19 7.87
N PHE A 139 -9.11 -30.24 7.19
CA PHE A 139 -8.46 -29.14 6.49
C PHE A 139 -7.73 -28.20 7.47
N LEU A 140 -8.40 -27.78 8.54
CA LEU A 140 -7.77 -26.97 9.59
C LEU A 140 -6.67 -27.75 10.32
N HIS A 141 -6.88 -29.04 10.57
CA HIS A 141 -5.93 -29.88 11.28
C HIS A 141 -4.64 -30.13 10.48
N PHE A 142 -4.73 -30.42 9.18
CA PHE A 142 -3.56 -30.62 8.32
C PHE A 142 -2.81 -29.31 8.02
N SER A 143 -3.52 -28.20 7.82
CA SER A 143 -2.89 -26.88 7.65
C SER A 143 -2.13 -26.47 8.92
N PHE A 144 -2.72 -26.68 10.10
CA PHE A 144 -2.07 -26.33 11.36
C PHE A 144 -0.84 -27.21 11.65
N LEU A 145 -0.93 -28.53 11.42
CA LEU A 145 0.19 -29.44 11.62
C LEU A 145 1.34 -29.21 10.63
N PHE A 146 1.04 -28.81 9.39
CA PHE A 146 2.08 -28.52 8.40
C PHE A 146 2.81 -27.20 8.69
N ILE A 147 2.07 -26.16 9.11
CA ILE A 147 2.66 -24.90 9.59
C ILE A 147 3.55 -25.15 10.82
N LEU A 148 3.10 -25.96 11.77
CA LEU A 148 3.88 -26.30 12.97
C LEU A 148 5.17 -27.07 12.60
N LYS A 149 5.08 -28.01 11.66
CA LYS A 149 6.21 -28.83 11.21
C LYS A 149 7.24 -28.02 10.41
N SER A 150 6.79 -27.04 9.63
CA SER A 150 7.66 -26.09 8.92
C SER A 150 8.40 -25.15 9.88
N ILE A 151 7.72 -24.68 10.93
CA ILE A 151 8.35 -23.86 11.98
C ILE A 151 9.38 -24.70 12.76
N LEU A 152 9.06 -25.95 13.11
CA LEU A 152 9.97 -26.85 13.84
C LEU A 152 11.21 -27.25 13.03
N ASN A 153 11.08 -27.47 11.72
CA ASN A 153 12.23 -27.75 10.85
C ASN A 153 13.09 -26.50 10.58
N SER A 154 12.56 -25.30 10.76
CA SER A 154 13.32 -24.05 10.63
C SER A 154 14.13 -23.69 11.89
N MET A 155 13.97 -24.43 12.99
CA MET A 155 14.67 -24.20 14.26
C MET A 155 15.75 -25.25 14.58
N LYS A 156 16.03 -26.18 13.66
CA LYS A 156 17.17 -27.11 13.70
C LYS A 156 18.21 -26.66 12.69
#